data_AF-A0A653QAL8-F1
#
_entry.id   AF-A0A653QAL8-F1
#
_cell.length_a   1.000
_cell.length_b   1.000
_cell.length_c   1.000
_cell.angle_alpha   90.00
_cell.angle_beta   90.00
_cell.angle_gamma   90.00
#
_symmetry.space_group_name_H-M   'P 1'
#
loop_
_entity.id
_entity.type
_entity.pdbx_description
1 polymer ?
#
loop_
_entity_poly.entity_id
_entity_poly.type
_entity_poly.pdbx_seq_one_letter_code
_entity_poly.pdbx_strand_id
1 'polypeptide(L)'
;MSTDDALLKQASIQAQDSTLVATFDIDGSIPGSGAYVVGLVGATPDYSTQRRLCIEFMNGEAIAFYSFNREQGLEENYDLAGVTHSENRITGQFPRTAINGLGQGHVMTGFSDADGRDFQSGVPVEENL
;
A
#
# COMPACT_ATOMS: atom_id res chain seq x y z
N MET A 1 -1.91 25.58 -4.64
CA MET A 1 -2.39 24.19 -4.77
C MET A 1 -3.66 24.13 -3.95
N SER A 2 -4.79 23.83 -4.59
CA SER A 2 -6.09 23.75 -3.91
C SER A 2 -6.33 22.31 -3.45
N THR A 3 -7.05 22.19 -2.34
CA THR A 3 -7.31 21.03 -1.47
C THR A 3 -8.10 19.87 -2.09
N ASP A 4 -7.62 19.30 -3.20
CA ASP A 4 -8.04 17.95 -3.66
C ASP A 4 -6.94 16.96 -3.27
N ASP A 5 -6.82 16.79 -1.97
CA ASP A 5 -5.81 15.99 -1.32
C ASP A 5 -6.07 14.49 -1.61
N ALA A 6 -5.03 13.76 -2.04
CA ALA A 6 -5.09 12.34 -2.42
C ALA A 6 -5.36 11.41 -1.21
N LEU A 7 -6.47 11.62 -0.52
CA LEU A 7 -6.90 10.83 0.63
C LEU A 7 -7.35 9.45 0.16
N LEU A 8 -6.92 8.43 0.88
CA LEU A 8 -7.32 7.06 0.68
C LEU A 8 -8.77 6.88 1.13
N LYS A 9 -9.65 6.77 0.14
CA LYS A 9 -11.09 6.56 0.32
C LYS A 9 -11.40 5.12 0.67
N GLN A 10 -10.73 4.19 -0.01
CA GLN A 10 -10.91 2.76 0.17
C GLN A 10 -9.60 2.04 -0.16
N ALA A 11 -9.32 0.98 0.58
CA ALA A 11 -8.30 0.01 0.24
C ALA A 11 -8.92 -1.38 0.22
N SER A 12 -8.46 -2.21 -0.72
CA SER A 12 -8.86 -3.60 -0.79
C SER A 12 -7.69 -4.48 -1.21
N ILE A 13 -7.76 -5.74 -0.82
CA ILE A 13 -6.83 -6.77 -1.24
C ILE A 13 -7.58 -8.00 -1.73
N GLN A 14 -7.07 -8.59 -2.80
CA GLN A 14 -7.57 -9.84 -3.33
C GLN A 14 -6.42 -10.79 -3.63
N ALA A 15 -6.49 -12.01 -3.12
CA ALA A 15 -5.59 -13.08 -3.52
C ALA A 15 -6.03 -13.66 -4.87
N GLN A 16 -5.10 -13.73 -5.82
CA GLN A 16 -5.27 -14.33 -7.13
C GLN A 16 -4.06 -15.23 -7.41
N ASP A 17 -4.23 -16.54 -7.30
CA ASP A 17 -3.14 -17.52 -7.40
C ASP A 17 -1.96 -17.19 -6.48
N SER A 18 -0.80 -16.85 -7.07
CA SER A 18 0.44 -16.45 -6.40
C SER A 18 0.58 -14.94 -6.18
N THR A 19 -0.43 -14.16 -6.54
CA THR A 19 -0.41 -12.70 -6.50
C THR A 19 -1.42 -12.19 -5.47
N LEU A 20 -1.06 -11.12 -4.78
CA LEU A 20 -1.93 -10.31 -3.95
C LEU A 20 -2.15 -8.97 -4.65
N VAL A 21 -3.36 -8.73 -5.11
CA VAL A 21 -3.74 -7.49 -5.79
C VAL A 21 -4.24 -6.51 -4.74
N ALA A 22 -3.47 -5.47 -4.46
CA ALA A 22 -3.87 -4.37 -3.60
C ALA A 22 -4.41 -3.22 -4.45
N THR A 23 -5.61 -2.74 -4.15
CA THR A 23 -6.24 -1.59 -4.82
C THR A 23 -6.44 -0.46 -3.81
N PHE A 24 -6.09 0.75 -4.22
CA PHE A 24 -6.23 1.97 -3.45
C PHE A 24 -7.04 2.97 -4.27
N ASP A 25 -8.23 3.31 -3.78
CA ASP A 25 -9.05 4.38 -4.33
C ASP A 25 -8.81 5.66 -3.54
N ILE A 26 -8.54 6.75 -4.24
CA ILE A 26 -8.30 8.07 -3.64
C ILE A 26 -9.37 9.08 -4.07
N ASP A 27 -9.66 10.08 -3.22
CA ASP A 27 -10.70 11.08 -3.51
C ASP A 27 -10.28 12.05 -4.65
N GLY A 28 -8.99 12.35 -4.75
CA GLY A 28 -8.42 13.22 -5.78
C GLY A 28 -7.59 12.47 -6.81
N SER A 29 -6.46 13.05 -7.19
CA SER A 29 -5.47 12.43 -8.06
C SER A 29 -4.12 12.28 -7.38
N ILE A 30 -3.27 11.38 -7.87
CA ILE A 30 -1.88 11.28 -7.42
C ILE A 30 -1.21 12.67 -7.51
N PRO A 31 -0.53 13.14 -6.46
CA PRO A 31 0.10 14.45 -6.48
C PRO A 31 1.13 14.57 -7.60
N GLY A 32 0.96 15.56 -8.48
CA GLY A 32 1.87 15.83 -9.61
C GLY A 32 3.20 16.48 -9.20
N SER A 33 3.40 16.76 -7.91
CA SER A 33 4.66 17.27 -7.36
C SER A 33 4.89 16.72 -5.95
N GLY A 34 6.13 16.44 -5.60
CA GLY A 34 6.50 15.92 -4.28
C GLY A 34 6.42 14.40 -4.20
N ALA A 35 6.56 13.88 -2.98
CA ALA A 35 6.51 12.45 -2.71
C ALA A 35 5.13 12.04 -2.20
N TYR A 36 4.61 10.91 -2.67
CA TYR A 36 3.35 10.34 -2.22
C TYR A 36 3.46 8.82 -2.11
N VAL A 37 3.06 8.25 -0.99
CA VAL A 37 3.08 6.81 -0.75
C VAL A 37 1.66 6.35 -0.44
N VAL A 38 1.25 5.24 -1.05
CA VAL A 38 0.11 4.44 -0.56
C VAL A 38 0.59 3.07 -0.15
N GLY A 39 -0.04 2.52 0.86
CA GLY A 39 0.32 1.17 1.27
C GLY A 39 -0.64 0.54 2.24
N LEU A 40 -0.31 -0.70 2.58
CA LEU A 40 -0.98 -1.50 3.59
C LEU A 40 -0.01 -1.76 4.72
N VAL A 41 -0.54 -1.79 5.94
CA VAL A 41 0.13 -2.36 7.11
C VAL A 41 -0.68 -3.58 7.54
N GLY A 42 -0.05 -4.75 7.46
CA GLY A 42 -0.57 -6.00 8.01
C GLY A 42 0.19 -6.36 9.30
N ALA A 43 -0.51 -6.85 10.32
CA ALA A 43 0.10 -7.27 11.58
C ALA A 43 -0.54 -8.53 12.16
N THR A 44 0.23 -9.37 12.86
CA THR A 44 -0.34 -10.45 13.70
C THR A 44 -1.22 -9.86 14.80
N PRO A 45 -2.16 -10.63 15.37
CA PRO A 45 -3.07 -10.14 16.42
C PRO A 45 -2.37 -9.53 17.64
N ASP A 46 -1.16 -10.03 17.95
CA ASP A 46 -0.31 -9.58 19.04
C ASP A 46 0.72 -8.51 18.62
N TYR A 47 0.68 -8.05 17.37
CA TYR A 47 1.59 -7.08 16.75
C TYR A 47 3.08 -7.49 16.78
N SER A 48 3.39 -8.76 17.04
CA SER A 48 4.76 -9.28 17.03
C SER A 48 5.36 -9.38 15.64
N THR A 49 4.52 -9.48 14.60
CA THR A 49 4.92 -9.45 13.19
C THR A 49 4.17 -8.33 12.46
N GLN A 50 4.88 -7.56 11.64
CA GLN A 50 4.34 -6.50 10.80
C GLN A 50 4.91 -6.55 9.38
N ARG A 51 4.03 -6.35 8.41
CA ARG A 51 4.34 -6.22 6.98
C ARG A 51 3.87 -4.86 6.51
N ARG A 52 4.70 -4.13 5.77
CA ARG A 52 4.25 -2.99 4.98
C ARG A 52 4.34 -3.35 3.50
N LEU A 53 3.31 -3.03 2.73
CA LEU A 53 3.27 -3.19 1.29
C LEU A 53 3.06 -1.79 0.72
N CYS A 54 3.99 -1.31 -0.10
CA CYS A 54 4.07 0.11 -0.45
C CYS A 54 4.22 0.32 -1.96
N ILE A 55 3.60 1.41 -2.43
CA ILE A 55 3.83 2.00 -3.75
C ILE A 55 4.16 3.47 -3.50
N GLU A 56 5.31 3.91 -4.00
CA GLU A 56 5.77 5.29 -3.88
C GLU A 56 5.75 5.99 -5.24
N PHE A 57 5.28 7.23 -5.21
CA PHE A 57 5.20 8.14 -6.33
C PHE A 57 6.06 9.37 -6.07
N MET A 58 6.70 9.86 -7.14
CA MET A 58 7.43 11.12 -7.16
C MET A 58 6.96 11.93 -8.35
N ASN A 59 6.40 13.11 -8.08
CA ASN A 59 5.85 13.99 -9.11
C ASN A 59 4.85 13.28 -10.04
N GLY A 60 3.96 12.47 -9.47
CA GLY A 60 2.89 11.76 -10.19
C GLY A 60 3.30 10.42 -10.80
N GLU A 61 4.60 10.08 -10.82
CA GLU A 61 5.12 8.86 -11.43
C GLU A 61 5.49 7.83 -10.36
N ALA A 62 5.12 6.56 -10.56
CA ALA A 62 5.52 5.48 -9.66
C ALA A 62 7.05 5.27 -9.73
N ILE A 63 7.73 5.33 -8.58
CA ILE A 63 9.19 5.20 -8.48
C ILE A 63 9.64 4.02 -7.61
N ALA A 64 8.79 3.51 -6.73
CA ALA A 64 9.11 2.32 -5.94
C ALA A 64 7.87 1.44 -5.71
N PHE A 65 8.11 0.13 -5.68
CA PHE A 65 7.11 -0.89 -5.39
C PHE A 65 7.78 -1.96 -4.53
N TYR A 66 7.38 -2.08 -3.27
CA TYR A 66 8.15 -2.87 -2.30
C TYR A 66 7.32 -3.38 -1.13
N SER A 67 7.84 -4.37 -0.42
CA SER A 67 7.35 -4.74 0.90
C SER A 67 8.45 -4.66 1.95
N PHE A 68 8.05 -4.44 3.20
CA PHE A 68 8.95 -4.38 4.33
C PHE A 68 8.51 -5.33 5.43
N ASN A 69 9.44 -6.20 5.84
CA ASN A 69 9.33 -7.06 6.99
C ASN A 69 10.00 -6.37 8.18
N ARG A 70 9.21 -5.86 9.12
CA ARG A 70 9.71 -5.08 10.25
C ARG A 70 10.62 -5.88 11.16
N GLU A 71 10.33 -7.16 11.35
CA GLU A 71 11.04 -8.03 12.30
C GLU A 71 12.43 -8.38 11.79
N GLN A 72 12.53 -8.59 10.48
CA GLN A 72 13.79 -8.92 9.81
C GLN A 72 14.56 -7.67 9.37
N GLY A 73 13.94 -6.48 9.44
CA GLY A 73 14.49 -5.25 8.88
C GLY A 73 14.77 -5.37 7.38
N LEU A 74 14.00 -6.21 6.69
CA LEU A 74 14.23 -6.57 5.29
C LEU A 74 13.21 -5.88 4.39
N GLU A 75 13.72 -5.13 3.43
CA GLU A 75 12.95 -4.60 2.31
C GLU A 75 13.12 -5.51 1.11
N GLU A 76 12.01 -5.83 0.46
CA GLU A 76 11.97 -6.54 -0.81
C GLU A 76 11.40 -5.61 -1.87
N ASN A 77 12.21 -5.31 -2.89
CA ASN A 77 11.84 -4.45 -4.01
C ASN A 77 11.31 -5.29 -5.17
N TYR A 78 10.26 -4.80 -5.82
CA TYR A 78 9.56 -5.46 -6.92
C TYR A 78 9.64 -4.61 -8.20
N ASP A 79 9.31 -5.24 -9.33
CA ASP A 79 9.28 -4.55 -10.62
C ASP A 79 8.10 -3.56 -10.68
N LEU A 80 8.35 -2.32 -11.11
CA LEU A 80 7.32 -1.29 -11.29
C LEU A 80 6.25 -1.69 -12.29
N ALA A 81 6.50 -2.65 -13.18
CA ALA A 81 5.48 -3.24 -14.05
C ALA A 81 4.32 -3.91 -13.27
N GLY A 82 4.52 -4.21 -11.97
CA GLY A 82 3.47 -4.67 -11.08
C GLY A 82 2.51 -3.56 -10.60
N VAL A 83 2.82 -2.30 -10.89
CA VAL A 83 2.01 -1.13 -10.52
C VAL A 83 1.28 -0.61 -11.74
N THR A 84 -0.02 -0.36 -11.58
CA THR A 84 -0.82 0.38 -12.55
C THR A 84 -1.62 1.45 -11.82
N HIS A 85 -1.87 2.58 -12.47
CA HIS A 85 -2.72 3.61 -11.91
C HIS A 85 -3.49 4.37 -12.99
N SER A 86 -4.67 4.84 -12.62
CA SER A 86 -5.41 5.91 -13.30
C SER A 86 -5.36 7.17 -12.42
N GLU A 87 -6.16 8.19 -12.75
CA GLU A 87 -6.19 9.43 -11.98
C GLU A 87 -6.40 9.18 -10.48
N ASN A 88 -7.39 8.37 -10.11
CA ASN A 88 -7.84 8.19 -8.73
C ASN A 88 -7.82 6.75 -8.21
N ARG A 89 -7.17 5.82 -8.94
CA ARG A 89 -7.06 4.42 -8.55
C ARG A 89 -5.65 3.92 -8.79
N ILE A 90 -5.06 3.32 -7.76
CA ILE A 90 -3.73 2.71 -7.79
C ILE A 90 -3.88 1.22 -7.52
N THR A 91 -3.19 0.39 -8.30
CA THR A 91 -3.20 -1.07 -8.14
C THR A 91 -1.76 -1.59 -8.09
N GLY A 92 -1.44 -2.36 -7.05
CA GLY A 92 -0.16 -3.07 -6.92
C GLY A 92 -0.35 -4.58 -6.91
N GLN A 93 0.42 -5.29 -7.73
CA GLN A 93 0.42 -6.75 -7.81
C GLN A 93 1.60 -7.33 -7.03
N PHE A 94 1.40 -7.51 -5.72
CA PHE A 94 2.43 -8.04 -4.83
C PHE A 94 2.53 -9.56 -4.97
N PRO A 95 3.70 -10.18 -4.76
CA PRO A 95 3.72 -11.62 -4.55
C PRO A 95 2.94 -11.96 -3.28
N ARG A 96 2.19 -13.05 -3.29
CA ARG A 96 1.39 -13.50 -2.12
C ARG A 96 2.26 -13.71 -0.87
N THR A 97 3.56 -13.97 -1.07
CA THR A 97 4.55 -14.09 0.01
C THR A 97 4.75 -12.80 0.81
N ALA A 98 4.37 -11.63 0.27
CA ALA A 98 4.49 -10.33 0.95
C ALA A 98 3.68 -10.26 2.27
N ILE A 99 2.65 -11.09 2.43
CA ILE A 99 1.85 -11.18 3.65
C ILE A 99 2.11 -12.46 4.46
N ASN A 100 3.12 -13.25 4.09
CA ASN A 100 3.46 -14.47 4.83
C ASN A 100 3.87 -14.15 6.28
N GLY A 101 3.35 -14.94 7.20
CA GLY A 101 3.59 -14.81 8.64
C GLY A 101 2.53 -14.03 9.40
N LEU A 102 1.60 -13.35 8.73
CA LEU A 102 0.50 -12.64 9.41
C LEU A 102 -0.52 -13.59 10.07
N GLY A 103 -0.73 -14.77 9.47
CA GLY A 103 -1.60 -15.81 10.02
C GLY A 103 -3.09 -15.44 10.00
N GLN A 104 -3.91 -16.28 10.61
CA GLN A 104 -5.35 -16.05 10.72
C GLN A 104 -5.65 -14.98 11.78
N GLY A 105 -6.64 -14.12 11.51
CA GLY A 105 -7.08 -13.07 12.45
C GLY A 105 -6.14 -11.86 12.50
N HIS A 106 -5.24 -11.73 11.53
CA HIS A 106 -4.40 -10.56 11.39
C HIS A 106 -5.22 -9.28 11.25
N VAL A 107 -4.57 -8.16 11.51
CA VAL A 107 -5.12 -6.82 11.27
C VAL A 107 -4.51 -6.30 9.98
N MET A 108 -5.33 -5.73 9.10
CA MET A 108 -4.85 -4.99 7.94
C MET A 108 -5.47 -3.61 7.84
N THR A 109 -4.64 -2.60 7.58
CA THR A 109 -5.07 -1.21 7.40
C THR A 109 -4.33 -0.55 6.24
N GLY A 110 -5.02 0.33 5.52
CA GLY A 110 -4.43 1.21 4.52
C GLY A 110 -3.86 2.48 5.15
N PHE A 111 -2.85 3.04 4.50
CA PHE A 111 -2.28 4.34 4.83
C PHE A 111 -1.86 5.09 3.56
N SER A 112 -1.68 6.40 3.72
CA SER A 112 -0.97 7.23 2.75
C SER A 112 -0.05 8.22 3.45
N ASP A 113 1.09 8.50 2.84
CA ASP A 113 2.06 9.49 3.29
C ASP A 113 2.30 10.51 2.16
N ALA A 114 2.52 11.77 2.52
CA ALA A 114 2.82 12.84 1.56
C ALA A 114 3.99 13.68 2.08
N ASP A 115 5.02 13.89 1.24
CA ASP A 115 6.24 14.64 1.56
C ASP A 115 6.87 14.26 2.92
N GLY A 116 6.90 12.95 3.21
CA GLY A 116 7.47 12.40 4.44
C GLY A 116 6.63 12.63 5.71
N ARG A 117 5.35 12.97 5.56
CA ARG A 117 4.39 13.09 6.67
C ARG A 117 3.27 12.08 6.52
N ASP A 118 2.93 11.42 7.62
CA ASP A 118 1.72 10.59 7.72
C ASP A 118 0.52 11.44 7.31
N PHE A 119 -0.10 11.07 6.20
CA PHE A 119 -1.20 11.81 5.61
C PHE A 119 -2.54 11.21 6.05
N GLN A 120 -2.62 9.88 6.03
CA GLN A 120 -3.75 9.11 6.54
C GLN A 120 -3.29 7.74 7.02
N SER A 121 -3.85 7.24 8.12
CA SER A 121 -3.55 5.90 8.63
C SER A 121 -4.80 5.23 9.19
N GLY A 122 -4.77 3.91 9.30
CA GLY A 122 -5.87 3.14 9.87
C GLY A 122 -7.10 3.02 8.97
N VAL A 123 -6.95 3.22 7.66
CA VAL A 123 -8.05 3.06 6.70
C VAL A 123 -8.45 1.59 6.66
N PRO A 124 -9.74 1.22 6.85
CA PRO A 124 -10.17 -0.16 6.75
C PRO A 124 -9.85 -0.77 5.39
N VAL A 125 -9.44 -2.04 5.39
CA VAL A 125 -9.12 -2.79 4.17
C VAL A 125 -10.19 -3.85 3.97
N GLU A 126 -10.76 -3.91 2.76
CA GLU A 126 -11.61 -5.02 2.36
C GLU A 126 -10.73 -6.19 1.91
N GLU A 127 -10.87 -7.33 2.60
CA GLU A 127 -9.99 -8.48 2.40
C GLU A 127 -10.71 -9.66 1.75
N ASN A 128 -10.13 -10.16 0.64
CA ASN A 128 -10.56 -11.38 -0.04
C ASN A 128 -9.35 -12.29 -0.32
N LEU A 129 -8.87 -12.97 0.73
CA LEU A 129 -7.60 -13.69 0.81
C LEU A 129 -7.69 -15.21 0.62
#